data_AF-A0A1Q7UNT8-F1
#
_entry.id   AF-A0A1Q7UNT8-F1
#
_cell.length_a   1.000
_cell.length_b   1.000
_cell.length_c   1.000
_cell.angle_alpha   90.00
_cell.angle_beta   90.00
_cell.angle_gamma   90.00
#
_symmetry.space_group_name_H-M   'P 1'
#
loop_
_entity.id
_entity.type
_entity.pdbx_description
1 polymer ?
#
loop_
_entity_poly.entity_id
_entity_poly.type
_entity_poly.pdbx_seq_one_letter_code
_entity_poly.pdbx_strand_id
1 'polypeptide(L)'
;MSAYGVNVVIDLRSESEVLSSPNPFADGKTADYFHCALIDDANMNKLGDAGDMFERYLMIVEKRREAFRDVFQRVAEAEGGVLFHCFAGKDRTGLVAAMLLDLAGVSPDHIAADYAETDVQLAKQYEVWISEAPPDKQDAFRDELRCPPERILGVLDHLQQKWGGVDGYLQASGMTSAEIDRLSTKLA
;
A
#
# COMPACT_ATOMS: atom_id res chain seq x y z
N MET A 1 9.69 12.71 12.33
CA MET A 1 8.93 11.54 12.81
C MET A 1 8.36 11.81 14.20
N SER A 2 9.17 11.86 15.27
CA SER A 2 8.68 12.09 16.64
C SER A 2 7.94 13.43 16.83
N ALA A 3 8.37 14.49 16.12
CA ALA A 3 7.68 15.79 16.14
C ALA A 3 6.25 15.75 15.57
N TYR A 4 5.92 14.73 14.78
CA TYR A 4 4.57 14.49 14.23
C TYR A 4 3.83 13.38 15.00
N GLY A 5 4.33 12.96 16.17
CA GLY A 5 3.74 11.89 16.96
C GLY A 5 3.85 10.49 16.34
N VAL A 6 4.65 10.32 15.30
CA VAL A 6 4.87 9.01 14.66
C VAL A 6 5.87 8.20 15.49
N ASN A 7 5.46 7.00 15.88
CA ASN A 7 6.26 6.07 16.69
C ASN A 7 6.25 4.62 16.16
N VAL A 8 5.50 4.34 15.09
CA VAL A 8 5.47 3.04 14.42
C VAL A 8 5.84 3.21 12.94
N VAL A 9 6.70 2.32 12.43
CA VAL A 9 7.06 2.21 11.02
C VAL A 9 6.69 0.82 10.51
N ILE A 10 5.88 0.76 9.45
CA ILE A 10 5.51 -0.47 8.76
C ILE A 10 6.16 -0.47 7.37
N ASP A 11 7.11 -1.38 7.16
CA ASP A 11 7.79 -1.55 5.88
C ASP A 11 7.08 -2.62 5.05
N LEU A 12 6.48 -2.21 3.93
CA LEU A 12 5.69 -3.06 3.04
C LEU A 12 6.54 -3.73 1.95
N ARG A 13 7.86 -3.45 1.93
CA ARG A 13 8.79 -3.97 0.94
C ARG A 13 8.98 -5.48 1.08
N SER A 14 9.37 -6.14 -0.01
CA SER A 14 9.74 -7.55 0.04
C SER A 14 11.07 -7.74 0.80
N GLU A 15 11.41 -8.98 1.14
CA GLU A 15 12.66 -9.26 1.85
C GLU A 15 13.89 -8.81 1.05
N SER A 16 13.93 -9.08 -0.26
CA SER A 16 15.04 -8.65 -1.11
C SER A 16 15.24 -7.14 -1.17
N GLU A 17 14.15 -6.35 -1.24
CA GLU A 17 14.19 -4.89 -1.22
C GLU A 17 14.76 -4.36 0.10
N VAL A 18 14.37 -4.95 1.24
CA VAL A 18 14.88 -4.57 2.58
C VAL A 18 16.36 -4.94 2.72
N LEU A 19 16.78 -6.11 2.25
CA LEU A 19 18.18 -6.54 2.29
C LEU A 19 19.07 -5.64 1.43
N SER A 20 18.59 -5.24 0.25
CA SER A 20 19.34 -4.37 -0.66
C SER A 20 19.41 -2.92 -0.17
N SER A 21 18.39 -2.45 0.55
CA SER A 21 18.32 -1.09 1.10
C SER A 21 17.73 -1.12 2.52
N PRO A 22 18.58 -1.33 3.54
CA PRO A 22 18.13 -1.45 4.93
C PRO A 22 17.40 -0.20 5.41
N ASN A 23 16.31 -0.40 6.16
CA ASN A 23 15.53 0.70 6.70
C ASN A 23 16.30 1.42 7.83
N PRO A 24 16.38 2.75 7.85
CA PRO A 24 17.06 3.50 8.92
C PRO A 24 16.43 3.31 10.31
N PHE A 25 15.18 2.82 10.39
CA PHE A 25 14.47 2.56 11.65
C PHE A 25 14.48 1.09 12.07
N ALA A 26 15.15 0.21 11.32
CA ALA A 26 15.17 -1.23 11.58
C ALA A 26 15.81 -1.61 12.93
N ASP A 27 16.55 -0.70 13.57
CA ASP A 27 17.14 -0.94 14.89
C ASP A 27 16.18 -0.72 16.07
N GLY A 28 14.95 -0.24 15.79
CA GLY A 28 13.88 -0.08 16.77
C GLY A 28 14.09 1.06 17.78
N LYS A 29 15.14 1.89 17.63
CA LYS A 29 15.46 2.90 18.65
C LYS A 29 14.63 4.17 18.57
N THR A 30 14.19 4.54 17.35
CA THR A 30 13.45 5.79 17.10
C THR A 30 11.94 5.55 17.00
N ALA A 31 11.56 4.36 16.52
CA ALA A 31 10.19 3.91 16.34
C ALA A 31 10.16 2.38 16.37
N ASP A 32 9.03 1.82 16.75
CA ASP A 32 8.78 0.39 16.60
C ASP A 32 8.69 0.06 15.11
N TYR A 33 9.58 -0.83 14.66
CA TYR A 33 9.71 -1.20 13.26
C TYR A 33 9.10 -2.57 13.01
N PHE A 34 8.18 -2.63 12.05
CA PHE A 34 7.55 -3.87 11.60
C PHE A 34 7.77 -4.05 10.11
N HIS A 35 8.40 -5.16 9.73
CA HIS A 35 8.47 -5.57 8.34
C HIS A 35 7.26 -6.44 8.01
N CYS A 36 6.35 -5.90 7.22
CA CYS A 36 5.11 -6.56 6.81
C CYS A 36 5.06 -6.61 5.28
N ALA A 37 5.81 -7.55 4.69
CA ALA A 37 5.92 -7.68 3.24
C ALA A 37 4.55 -7.92 2.59
N LEU A 38 4.01 -6.89 1.93
CA LEU A 38 2.70 -6.98 1.28
C LEU A 38 2.76 -7.92 0.06
N ILE A 39 3.94 -8.05 -0.55
CA ILE A 39 4.25 -8.98 -1.63
C ILE A 39 5.58 -9.66 -1.27
N ASP A 40 5.65 -10.98 -1.38
CA ASP A 40 6.91 -11.71 -1.24
C ASP A 40 7.69 -11.75 -2.55
N ASP A 41 8.97 -12.08 -2.48
CA ASP A 41 9.85 -12.12 -3.65
C ASP A 41 9.36 -13.12 -4.72
N ALA A 42 8.71 -14.22 -4.30
CA ALA A 42 8.18 -15.23 -5.22
C ALA A 42 7.01 -14.71 -6.06
N ASN A 43 6.16 -13.85 -5.48
CA ASN A 43 5.03 -13.22 -6.18
C ASN A 43 5.45 -11.94 -6.89
N MET A 44 6.46 -11.22 -6.43
CA MET A 44 7.04 -10.08 -7.18
C MET A 44 7.46 -10.49 -8.60
N ASN A 45 8.07 -11.67 -8.75
CA ASN A 45 8.42 -12.19 -10.08
C ASN A 45 7.19 -12.51 -10.95
N LYS A 46 6.09 -12.96 -10.34
CA LYS A 46 4.83 -13.28 -11.04
C LYS A 46 4.00 -12.05 -11.38
N LEU A 47 4.18 -10.94 -10.65
CA LEU A 47 3.56 -9.66 -11.02
C LEU A 47 4.02 -9.24 -12.43
N GLY A 48 5.25 -9.56 -12.82
CA GLY A 48 5.75 -9.32 -14.17
C GLY A 48 4.98 -10.06 -15.27
N ASP A 49 4.28 -11.16 -14.93
CA ASP A 49 3.47 -11.96 -15.86
C ASP A 49 2.00 -11.51 -15.95
N ALA A 50 1.53 -10.72 -14.97
CA ALA A 50 0.21 -10.10 -15.02
C ALA A 50 0.21 -8.95 -16.04
N GLY A 51 -0.92 -8.74 -16.71
CA GLY A 51 -1.06 -7.82 -17.83
C GLY A 51 -0.77 -6.38 -17.42
N ASP A 52 -1.81 -5.63 -17.08
CA ASP A 52 -1.64 -4.23 -16.66
C ASP A 52 -1.45 -4.09 -15.14
N MET A 53 -1.18 -2.85 -14.70
CA MET A 53 -1.00 -2.54 -13.28
C MET A 53 -2.26 -2.79 -12.44
N PHE A 54 -3.45 -2.73 -13.03
CA PHE A 54 -4.68 -2.97 -12.31
C PHE A 54 -4.83 -4.46 -11.97
N GLU A 55 -4.56 -5.35 -12.93
CA GLU A 55 -4.55 -6.80 -12.68
C GLU A 55 -3.55 -7.20 -11.59
N ARG A 56 -2.39 -6.53 -11.54
CA ARG A 56 -1.40 -6.70 -10.47
C ARG A 56 -1.95 -6.29 -9.11
N TYR A 57 -2.69 -5.20 -9.01
CA TYR A 57 -3.33 -4.77 -7.76
C TYR A 57 -4.34 -5.81 -7.28
N LEU A 58 -5.17 -6.32 -8.20
CA LEU A 58 -6.13 -7.38 -7.87
C LEU A 58 -5.41 -8.65 -7.40
N MET A 59 -4.32 -9.04 -8.06
CA MET A 59 -3.51 -10.19 -7.62
C MET A 59 -3.01 -9.99 -6.18
N ILE A 60 -2.48 -8.82 -5.85
CA ILE A 60 -1.98 -8.53 -4.49
C ILE A 60 -3.12 -8.66 -3.49
N VAL A 61 -4.23 -7.96 -3.72
CA VAL A 61 -5.40 -7.96 -2.82
C VAL A 61 -5.97 -9.36 -2.65
N GLU A 62 -6.10 -10.14 -3.72
CA GLU A 62 -6.66 -11.49 -3.64
C GLU A 62 -5.75 -12.49 -2.94
N LYS A 63 -4.45 -12.44 -3.22
CA LYS A 63 -3.48 -13.47 -2.78
C LYS A 63 -2.83 -13.15 -1.45
N ARG A 64 -2.90 -11.91 -0.97
CA ARG A 64 -2.12 -11.42 0.18
C ARG A 64 -2.98 -10.93 1.35
N ARG A 65 -4.21 -11.44 1.48
CA ARG A 65 -5.16 -11.08 2.55
C ARG A 65 -4.55 -11.09 3.95
N GLU A 66 -3.76 -12.12 4.27
CA GLU A 66 -3.10 -12.22 5.58
C GLU A 66 -2.04 -11.13 5.79
N ALA A 67 -1.34 -10.70 4.74
CA ALA A 67 -0.40 -9.59 4.86
C ALA A 67 -1.13 -8.25 5.09
N PHE A 68 -2.28 -8.04 4.47
CA PHE A 68 -3.13 -6.89 4.78
C PHE A 68 -3.66 -6.96 6.22
N ARG A 69 -4.14 -8.12 6.69
CA ARG A 69 -4.50 -8.32 8.11
C ARG A 69 -3.40 -7.85 9.03
N ASP A 70 -2.18 -8.34 8.82
CA ASP A 70 -1.06 -8.06 9.70
C ASP A 70 -0.73 -6.56 9.72
N VAL A 71 -0.74 -5.89 8.55
CA VAL A 71 -0.57 -4.42 8.47
C VAL A 71 -1.65 -3.69 9.25
N PHE A 72 -2.93 -4.05 9.06
CA PHE A 72 -4.07 -3.33 9.63
C PHE A 72 -4.18 -3.57 11.15
N GLN A 73 -3.80 -4.75 11.63
CA GLN A 73 -3.63 -5.02 13.06
C GLN A 73 -2.56 -4.12 13.68
N ARG A 74 -1.39 -3.95 13.04
CA ARG A 74 -0.36 -3.02 13.53
C ARG A 74 -0.86 -1.58 13.58
N VAL A 75 -1.64 -1.15 12.58
CA VAL A 75 -2.24 0.19 12.60
C VAL A 75 -3.21 0.33 13.78
N ALA A 76 -4.07 -0.66 14.02
CA ALA A 76 -5.05 -0.66 15.11
C ALA A 76 -4.41 -0.71 16.52
N GLU A 77 -3.30 -1.42 16.66
CA GLU A 77 -2.57 -1.60 17.92
C GLU A 77 -1.72 -0.39 18.28
N ALA A 78 -1.21 0.36 17.30
CA ALA A 78 -0.32 1.49 17.54
C ALA A 78 -1.02 2.58 18.38
N GLU A 79 -0.34 3.09 19.41
CA GLU A 79 -0.87 4.19 20.24
C GLU A 79 -0.61 5.58 19.65
N GLY A 80 0.35 5.69 18.73
CA GLY A 80 0.72 6.94 18.04
C GLY A 80 0.48 6.92 16.54
N GLY A 81 1.14 7.84 15.86
CA GLY A 81 1.14 7.93 14.41
C GLY A 81 1.91 6.77 13.78
N VAL A 82 1.39 6.29 12.64
CA VAL A 82 1.98 5.19 11.89
C VAL A 82 2.51 5.72 10.57
N LEU A 83 3.76 5.44 10.26
CA LEU A 83 4.33 5.61 8.93
C LEU A 83 4.36 4.24 8.25
N PHE A 84 3.72 4.10 7.09
CA PHE A 84 3.86 2.91 6.26
C PHE A 84 4.41 3.29 4.89
N HIS A 85 5.30 2.48 4.35
CA HIS A 85 5.92 2.76 3.05
C HIS A 85 6.26 1.48 2.30
N CYS A 86 6.45 1.59 1.00
CA CYS A 86 7.06 0.56 0.17
C CYS A 86 8.38 1.09 -0.41
N PHE A 87 8.71 0.76 -1.66
CA PHE A 87 9.87 1.32 -2.35
C PHE A 87 9.62 2.76 -2.81
N ALA A 88 8.65 2.95 -3.70
CA ALA A 88 8.31 4.26 -4.26
C ALA A 88 7.26 5.03 -3.45
N GLY A 89 6.59 4.36 -2.50
CA GLY A 89 5.44 4.94 -1.78
C GLY A 89 4.16 5.01 -2.62
N LYS A 90 4.09 4.28 -3.74
CA LYS A 90 3.01 4.37 -4.73
C LYS A 90 2.00 3.22 -4.64
N ASP A 91 2.42 2.01 -5.06
CA ASP A 91 1.47 0.91 -5.29
C ASP A 91 0.99 0.25 -4.00
N ARG A 92 1.89 -0.45 -3.31
CA ARG A 92 1.58 -1.13 -2.04
C ARG A 92 1.13 -0.15 -0.96
N THR A 93 1.74 1.03 -0.93
CA THR A 93 1.34 2.13 -0.04
C THR A 93 -0.04 2.66 -0.41
N GLY A 94 -0.32 2.90 -1.69
CA GLY A 94 -1.61 3.38 -2.16
C GLY A 94 -2.76 2.40 -1.89
N LEU A 95 -2.53 1.09 -2.03
CA LEU A 95 -3.50 0.07 -1.64
C LEU A 95 -3.86 0.16 -0.15
N VAL A 96 -2.85 0.21 0.73
CA VAL A 96 -3.07 0.34 2.17
C VAL A 96 -3.75 1.67 2.52
N ALA A 97 -3.28 2.78 1.95
CA ALA A 97 -3.83 4.11 2.19
C ALA A 97 -5.31 4.21 1.78
N ALA A 98 -5.65 3.75 0.57
CA ALA A 98 -7.02 3.79 0.07
C ALA A 98 -7.98 2.97 0.93
N MET A 99 -7.56 1.78 1.36
CA MET A 99 -8.36 0.93 2.24
C MET A 99 -8.53 1.52 3.65
N LEU A 100 -7.51 2.19 4.20
CA LEU A 100 -7.63 2.90 5.49
C LEU A 100 -8.57 4.11 5.35
N LEU A 101 -8.49 4.86 4.26
CA LEU A 101 -9.37 6.01 4.01
C LEU A 101 -10.84 5.56 3.81
N ASP A 102 -11.06 4.43 3.14
CA ASP A 102 -12.39 3.83 3.00
C ASP A 102 -13.00 3.45 4.36
N LEU A 103 -12.22 2.79 5.23
CA LEU A 103 -12.64 2.49 6.61
C LEU A 103 -12.90 3.74 7.46
N ALA A 104 -12.20 4.84 7.17
CA ALA A 104 -12.41 6.13 7.81
C ALA A 104 -13.66 6.88 7.27
N GLY A 105 -14.38 6.30 6.30
CA GLY A 105 -15.57 6.89 5.68
C GLY A 105 -15.25 8.05 4.74
N VAL A 106 -14.02 8.16 4.25
CA VAL A 106 -13.62 9.19 3.27
C VAL A 106 -14.28 8.88 1.92
N SER A 107 -14.81 9.92 1.26
CA SER A 107 -15.48 9.75 -0.03
C SER A 107 -14.53 9.22 -1.12
N PRO A 108 -15.02 8.39 -2.06
CA PRO A 108 -14.23 7.87 -3.18
C PRO A 108 -13.44 8.95 -3.93
N ASP A 109 -14.03 10.12 -4.18
CA ASP A 109 -13.37 11.23 -4.89
C ASP A 109 -12.10 11.74 -4.18
N HIS A 110 -12.12 11.78 -2.85
CA HIS A 110 -10.94 12.19 -2.06
C HIS A 110 -9.88 11.09 -2.02
N ILE A 111 -10.29 9.82 -1.96
CA ILE A 111 -9.36 8.68 -2.03
C ILE A 111 -8.66 8.65 -3.40
N ALA A 112 -9.43 8.86 -4.47
CA ALA A 112 -8.93 9.00 -5.83
C ALA A 112 -7.92 10.15 -5.96
N ALA A 113 -8.25 11.32 -5.40
CA ALA A 113 -7.38 12.49 -5.43
C ALA A 113 -6.07 12.25 -4.66
N ASP A 114 -6.14 11.65 -3.46
CA ASP A 114 -4.96 11.28 -2.66
C ASP A 114 -4.02 10.35 -3.43
N TYR A 115 -4.58 9.30 -4.04
CA TYR A 115 -3.79 8.38 -4.86
C TYR A 115 -3.14 9.08 -6.07
N ALA A 116 -3.89 9.92 -6.78
CA ALA A 116 -3.42 10.62 -7.97
C ALA A 116 -2.35 11.68 -7.67
N GLU A 117 -2.33 12.26 -6.47
CA GLU A 117 -1.28 13.19 -6.02
C GLU A 117 0.12 12.56 -6.10
N THR A 118 0.21 11.22 -6.01
CA THR A 118 1.48 10.49 -6.17
C THR A 118 2.16 10.76 -7.51
N ASP A 119 1.40 10.93 -8.60
CA ASP A 119 1.97 11.27 -9.92
C ASP A 119 2.69 12.63 -9.90
N VAL A 120 2.14 13.61 -9.16
CA VAL A 120 2.70 14.94 -9.05
C VAL A 120 3.97 14.91 -8.21
N GLN A 121 3.92 14.21 -7.07
CA GLN A 121 5.03 14.15 -6.12
C GLN A 121 6.22 13.36 -6.65
N LEU A 122 5.98 12.33 -7.49
CA LEU A 122 7.02 11.50 -8.07
C LEU A 122 7.43 11.90 -9.49
N ALA A 123 6.84 12.93 -10.09
CA ALA A 123 7.09 13.33 -11.49
C ALA A 123 8.58 13.43 -11.85
N LYS A 124 9.39 14.06 -10.98
CA LYS A 124 10.85 14.15 -11.21
C LYS A 124 11.56 12.80 -11.15
N GLN A 125 11.14 11.96 -10.22
CA GLN A 125 11.73 10.63 -10.05
C GLN A 125 11.32 9.70 -11.20
N TYR A 126 10.11 9.85 -11.74
CA TYR A 126 9.68 9.13 -12.94
C TYR A 126 10.55 9.46 -14.14
N GLU A 127 10.88 10.73 -14.38
CA GLU A 127 11.79 11.07 -15.49
C GLU A 127 13.18 10.41 -15.34
N VAL A 128 13.70 10.31 -14.11
CA VAL A 128 14.96 9.59 -13.86
C VAL A 128 14.81 8.10 -14.20
N TRP A 129 13.83 7.43 -13.62
CA TRP A 129 13.61 5.99 -13.85
C TRP A 129 13.30 5.67 -15.31
N ILE A 130 12.55 6.52 -16.01
CA ILE A 130 12.25 6.39 -17.43
C ILE A 130 13.55 6.54 -18.24
N SER A 131 14.41 7.50 -17.91
CA SER A 131 15.68 7.69 -18.64
C SER A 131 16.67 6.53 -18.46
N GLU A 132 16.57 5.78 -17.36
CA GLU A 132 17.38 4.60 -17.08
C GLU A 132 16.87 3.33 -17.78
N ALA A 133 15.60 3.33 -18.23
CA ALA A 133 15.00 2.21 -18.95
C ALA A 133 15.51 2.14 -20.41
N PRO A 134 15.57 0.92 -21.01
CA PRO A 134 15.87 0.76 -22.43
C PRO A 134 14.96 1.65 -23.31
N PRO A 135 15.50 2.34 -24.34
CA PRO A 135 14.73 3.31 -25.14
C PRO A 135 13.42 2.76 -25.70
N ASP A 136 13.39 1.50 -26.10
CA ASP A 136 12.22 0.79 -26.64
C ASP A 136 11.13 0.48 -25.59
N LYS A 137 11.45 0.65 -24.29
CA LYS A 137 10.54 0.39 -23.16
C LYS A 137 10.10 1.65 -22.41
N GLN A 138 10.65 2.81 -22.75
CA GLN A 138 10.41 4.04 -21.98
C GLN A 138 8.94 4.46 -21.96
N ASP A 139 8.23 4.33 -23.08
CA ASP A 139 6.81 4.69 -23.16
C ASP A 139 5.95 3.74 -22.32
N ALA A 140 6.16 2.43 -22.44
CA ALA A 140 5.45 1.44 -21.64
C ALA A 140 5.69 1.66 -20.13
N PHE A 141 6.93 1.97 -19.75
CA PHE A 141 7.27 2.24 -18.37
C PHE A 141 6.67 3.56 -17.86
N ARG A 142 6.60 4.59 -18.71
CA ARG A 142 5.91 5.85 -18.40
C ARG A 142 4.43 5.61 -18.08
N ASP A 143 3.75 4.78 -18.86
CA ASP A 143 2.35 4.42 -18.62
C ASP A 143 2.17 3.60 -17.33
N GLU A 144 3.08 2.65 -17.08
CA GLU A 144 3.10 1.83 -15.85
C GLU A 144 3.31 2.68 -14.58
N LEU A 145 4.11 3.74 -14.69
CA LEU A 145 4.42 4.63 -13.57
C LEU A 145 3.23 5.49 -13.12
N ARG A 146 2.26 5.77 -13.99
CA ARG A 146 1.09 6.63 -13.67
C ARG A 146 0.26 6.10 -12.51
N CYS A 147 -0.51 6.97 -11.85
CA CYS A 147 -1.47 6.71 -10.77
C CYS A 147 -2.86 7.26 -11.12
N PRO A 148 -3.52 6.75 -12.17
CA PRO A 148 -4.86 7.23 -12.53
C PRO A 148 -5.87 6.92 -11.41
N PRO A 149 -6.73 7.88 -11.03
CA PRO A 149 -7.78 7.70 -10.02
C PRO A 149 -8.58 6.41 -10.16
N GLU A 150 -8.92 6.04 -11.40
CA GLU A 150 -9.77 4.90 -11.71
C GLU A 150 -9.14 3.58 -11.27
N ARG A 151 -7.80 3.51 -11.21
CA ARG A 151 -7.11 2.28 -10.79
C ARG A 151 -7.39 1.96 -9.33
N ILE A 152 -7.29 2.95 -8.44
CA ILE A 152 -7.52 2.70 -7.01
C ILE A 152 -9.01 2.52 -6.72
N LEU A 153 -9.87 3.28 -7.41
CA LEU A 153 -11.32 3.11 -7.31
C LEU A 153 -11.78 1.73 -7.79
N GLY A 154 -11.18 1.22 -8.87
CA GLY A 154 -11.45 -0.14 -9.35
C GLY A 154 -11.08 -1.22 -8.32
N VAL A 155 -10.05 -0.99 -7.50
CA VAL A 155 -9.71 -1.92 -6.41
C VAL A 155 -10.76 -1.87 -5.31
N LEU A 156 -11.18 -0.69 -4.88
CA LEU A 156 -12.23 -0.56 -3.86
C LEU A 156 -13.56 -1.15 -4.35
N ASP A 157 -13.92 -0.95 -5.62
CA ASP A 157 -15.10 -1.58 -6.23
C ASP A 157 -14.98 -3.11 -6.26
N HIS A 158 -13.80 -3.65 -6.60
CA HIS A 158 -13.56 -5.08 -6.52
C HIS A 158 -13.72 -5.62 -5.09
N LEU A 159 -13.21 -4.90 -4.08
CA LEU A 159 -13.39 -5.24 -2.68
C LEU A 159 -14.87 -5.22 -2.26
N GLN A 160 -15.60 -4.19 -2.70
CA GLN A 160 -17.03 -4.03 -2.47
C GLN A 160 -17.83 -5.20 -3.06
N GLN A 161 -17.56 -5.57 -4.31
CA GLN A 161 -18.32 -6.63 -5.00
C GLN A 161 -18.05 -8.02 -4.43
N LYS A 162 -16.81 -8.29 -4.03
CA LYS A 162 -16.38 -9.65 -3.66
C LYS A 162 -16.48 -9.94 -2.16
N TRP A 163 -16.28 -8.94 -1.32
CA TRP A 163 -16.32 -9.09 0.13
C TRP A 163 -17.30 -8.15 0.85
N GLY A 164 -17.98 -7.26 0.13
CA GLY A 164 -18.89 -6.29 0.74
C GLY A 164 -18.21 -5.03 1.30
N GLY A 165 -16.96 -4.79 0.91
CA GLY A 165 -16.16 -3.61 1.30
C GLY A 165 -14.83 -4.00 1.95
N VAL A 166 -14.09 -3.02 2.42
CA VAL A 166 -12.82 -3.26 3.13
C VAL A 166 -13.05 -4.02 4.44
N ASP A 167 -14.13 -3.73 5.17
CA ASP A 167 -14.49 -4.45 6.40
C ASP A 167 -14.64 -5.96 6.15
N GLY A 168 -15.44 -6.33 5.15
CA GLY A 168 -15.68 -7.73 4.81
C GLY A 168 -14.42 -8.41 4.29
N TYR A 169 -13.54 -7.67 3.60
CA TYR A 169 -12.23 -8.18 3.18
C TYR A 169 -11.34 -8.51 4.37
N LEU A 170 -11.28 -7.62 5.37
CA LEU A 170 -10.51 -7.83 6.60
C LEU A 170 -11.10 -8.95 7.47
N GLN A 171 -12.42 -9.06 7.55
CA GLN A 171 -13.07 -10.21 8.19
C GLN A 171 -12.69 -11.53 7.51
N ALA A 172 -12.72 -11.55 6.18
CA ALA A 172 -12.31 -12.71 5.39
C ALA A 172 -10.80 -13.02 5.47
N SER A 173 -9.99 -12.11 5.99
CA SER A 173 -8.57 -12.33 6.31
C SER A 173 -8.33 -12.88 7.72
N GLY A 174 -9.37 -12.86 8.57
CA GLY A 174 -9.33 -13.34 9.95
C GLY A 174 -9.42 -12.26 11.03
N MET A 175 -9.58 -10.97 10.69
CA MET A 175 -9.84 -9.93 11.70
C MET A 175 -11.24 -10.08 12.28
N THR A 176 -11.35 -9.89 13.59
CA THR A 176 -12.63 -9.82 14.29
C THR A 176 -13.28 -8.45 14.09
N SER A 177 -14.60 -8.38 14.24
CA SER A 177 -15.32 -7.10 14.20
C SER A 177 -14.77 -6.09 15.22
N ALA A 178 -14.37 -6.56 16.42
CA ALA A 178 -13.80 -5.69 17.44
C ALA A 178 -12.45 -5.06 17.04
N GLU A 179 -11.60 -5.79 16.30
CA GLU A 179 -10.34 -5.23 15.78
C GLU A 179 -10.60 -4.18 14.68
N ILE A 180 -11.58 -4.44 13.82
CA ILE A 180 -11.98 -3.53 12.73
C ILE A 180 -12.64 -2.26 13.30
N ASP A 181 -13.50 -2.41 14.30
CA ASP A 181 -14.14 -1.27 14.99
C ASP A 181 -13.09 -0.38 15.68
N ARG A 182 -12.08 -1.01 16.33
CA ARG A 182 -10.96 -0.29 16.95
C ARG A 182 -10.15 0.47 15.90
N LEU A 183 -9.89 -0.16 14.75
CA LEU A 183 -9.18 0.48 13.64
C LEU A 183 -9.96 1.68 13.12
N SER A 184 -11.24 1.51 12.81
CA SER A 184 -12.10 2.58 12.28
C SER A 184 -12.24 3.74 13.27
N THR A 185 -12.39 3.44 14.56
CA THR A 185 -12.44 4.47 15.62
C THR A 185 -11.14 5.26 15.73
N LYS A 186 -9.98 4.62 15.51
CA LYS A 186 -8.69 5.29 15.52
C LYS A 186 -8.51 6.26 14.35
N LEU A 187 -9.16 5.98 13.22
CA LEU A 187 -9.03 6.77 11.99
C LEU A 187 -10.00 7.97 11.93
N ALA A 188 -11.06 7.96 12.73
CA ALA A 188 -12.06 9.03 12.85
C ALA A 188 -11.60 10.20 13.73
#